data_AF-A0A843HCG5-F1
#
_entry.id   AF-A0A843HCG5-F1
#
_cell.length_a   1.000
_cell.length_b   1.000
_cell.length_c   1.000
_cell.angle_alpha   90.00
_cell.angle_beta   90.00
_cell.angle_gamma   90.00
#
_symmetry.space_group_name_H-M   'P 1'
#
loop_
_entity.id
_entity.type
_entity.pdbx_description
1 polymer ?
#
loop_
_entity_poly.entity_id
_entity_poly.type
_entity_poly.pdbx_seq_one_letter_code
_entity_poly.pdbx_strand_id
1 'polypeptide(L)'
;MNIKYGNICILLFVLTVLIGLNLVSAHDMDESPIVADKLADANNNLDVNVNQKEIVKTQESDIKNSLEANVEKQVSSDVQQTRDRINQSSKNIKQASKTPVTYSIIVRNNLVDNTTFDVAVINAKNSTPIAGSNLKIKLPDSSVISTRTNSTGYSRLSVNLPSGNNTLKIDYAGNATYNSYSYDLVLEVFKSNVNMSVDIVKQDIGNANISVNLRDANTLNAIANADINIKLSDGRSFTIKTDRNGKAFLALGLNAGDNYVNITFNGNYKHNPANTSTNLYIPTPKRIVNYNVTLNSLYVGNTSISIRLTDYNNSKILPNTPLTFKVADGKT
;
A
#
# COMPACT_ATOMS: atom_id res chain seq x y z
N MET A 1 27.63 30.97 12.57
CA MET A 1 26.90 29.77 13.01
C MET A 1 27.24 28.66 12.02
N ASN A 2 28.03 27.68 12.45
CA ASN A 2 28.64 26.63 11.61
C ASN A 2 27.60 25.58 11.19
N ILE A 3 27.49 25.30 9.89
CA ILE A 3 26.73 24.17 9.37
C ILE A 3 27.73 23.04 9.09
N LYS A 4 27.67 21.97 9.88
CA LYS A 4 28.41 20.73 9.61
C LYS A 4 27.59 19.84 8.68
N TYR A 5 28.12 19.59 7.50
CA TYR A 5 27.68 18.51 6.61
C TYR A 5 28.17 17.17 7.18
N GLY A 6 27.27 16.19 7.29
CA GLY A 6 27.59 14.84 7.76
C GLY A 6 26.84 13.79 6.97
N ASN A 7 27.60 13.04 6.17
CA ASN A 7 27.37 11.67 5.71
C ASN A 7 26.47 11.45 4.48
N ILE A 8 27.12 11.51 3.32
CA ILE A 8 26.75 10.79 2.10
C ILE A 8 27.16 9.32 2.28
N CYS A 9 26.18 8.42 2.31
CA CYS A 9 26.40 6.98 2.19
C CYS A 9 26.10 6.56 0.75
N ILE A 10 27.15 6.12 0.05
CA ILE A 10 27.11 5.52 -1.27
C ILE A 10 26.55 4.10 -1.13
N LEU A 11 25.40 3.82 -1.74
CA LEU A 11 24.79 2.49 -1.77
C LEU A 11 25.15 1.81 -3.11
N LEU A 12 26.06 0.84 -3.04
CA LEU A 12 26.40 -0.05 -4.15
C LEU A 12 25.44 -1.27 -4.11
N PHE A 13 24.62 -1.43 -5.16
CA PHE A 13 23.72 -2.57 -5.32
C PHE A 13 24.34 -3.57 -6.30
N VAL A 14 24.67 -4.77 -5.83
CA VAL A 14 25.05 -5.91 -6.69
C VAL A 14 23.82 -6.81 -6.82
N LEU A 15 23.33 -6.94 -8.04
CA LEU A 15 22.20 -7.78 -8.43
C LEU A 15 22.75 -9.13 -8.93
N THR A 16 22.37 -10.22 -8.27
CA THR A 16 22.55 -11.57 -8.81
C THR A 16 21.21 -12.29 -8.85
N VAL A 17 20.76 -12.55 -10.08
CA VAL A 17 19.61 -13.39 -10.43
C VAL A 17 20.14 -14.80 -10.74
N LEU A 18 19.58 -15.83 -10.13
CA LEU A 18 19.57 -17.16 -10.72
C LEU A 18 18.25 -17.87 -10.41
N ILE A 19 17.60 -18.31 -11.48
CA ILE A 19 16.32 -19.03 -11.56
C ILE A 19 16.61 -20.53 -11.62
N GLY A 20 15.75 -21.35 -11.01
CA GLY A 20 15.71 -22.79 -11.23
C GLY A 20 14.48 -23.47 -10.63
N LEU A 21 13.50 -23.74 -11.49
CA LEU A 21 12.26 -24.52 -11.30
C LEU A 21 12.57 -26.02 -10.96
N ASN A 22 11.68 -26.94 -10.50
CA ASN A 22 10.26 -27.24 -10.73
C ASN A 22 9.72 -28.23 -9.67
N LEU A 23 8.38 -28.36 -9.65
CA LEU A 23 7.53 -29.28 -8.87
C LEU A 23 7.77 -30.78 -9.11
N VAL A 24 7.39 -31.64 -8.14
CA VAL A 24 6.47 -32.80 -8.33
C VAL A 24 5.84 -33.17 -6.96
N SER A 25 4.51 -33.30 -6.93
CA SER A 25 3.75 -33.95 -5.86
C SER A 25 3.53 -35.42 -6.18
N ALA A 26 3.50 -36.28 -5.16
CA ALA A 26 2.78 -37.55 -5.24
C ALA A 26 2.12 -37.85 -3.89
N HIS A 27 0.80 -37.90 -3.94
CA HIS A 27 -0.12 -38.46 -2.98
C HIS A 27 -0.55 -39.80 -3.60
N ASP A 28 -0.54 -40.89 -2.84
CA ASP A 28 -1.42 -42.04 -3.10
C ASP A 28 -1.56 -42.86 -1.81
N MET A 29 -2.79 -42.91 -1.33
CA MET A 29 -3.39 -44.00 -0.57
C MET A 29 -4.10 -44.88 -1.60
N ASP A 30 -3.99 -46.21 -1.54
CA ASP A 30 -5.14 -47.06 -1.21
C ASP A 30 -4.82 -48.57 -1.11
N GLU A 31 -5.71 -49.21 -0.35
CA GLU A 31 -6.08 -50.61 -0.12
C GLU A 31 -5.64 -51.73 -1.08
N SER A 32 -5.51 -52.93 -0.49
CA SER A 32 -5.76 -54.23 -1.12
C SER A 32 -5.79 -55.38 -0.08
N PRO A 33 -6.42 -56.54 -0.36
CA PRO A 33 -7.69 -56.91 0.28
C PRO A 33 -7.70 -58.26 1.01
N ILE A 34 -8.86 -58.53 1.63
CA ILE A 34 -9.30 -59.80 2.23
C ILE A 34 -9.33 -60.92 1.18
N VAL A 35 -8.76 -62.07 1.53
CA VAL A 35 -9.15 -63.37 0.95
C VAL A 35 -9.24 -64.39 2.08
N ALA A 36 -10.44 -64.95 2.25
CA ALA A 36 -10.70 -66.14 3.06
C ALA A 36 -10.64 -67.35 2.13
N ASP A 37 -10.01 -68.44 2.57
CA ASP A 37 -10.35 -69.77 2.07
C ASP A 37 -10.32 -70.81 3.20
N LYS A 38 -11.30 -71.71 3.15
CA LYS A 38 -11.58 -72.79 4.09
C LYS A 38 -10.80 -74.03 3.68
N LEU A 39 -10.41 -74.87 4.64
CA LEU A 39 -10.66 -76.31 4.52
C LEU A 39 -10.56 -77.01 5.88
N ALA A 40 -11.44 -77.99 6.05
CA ALA A 40 -11.74 -78.76 7.25
C ALA A 40 -11.00 -80.10 7.27
N ASP A 41 -10.93 -80.72 8.46
CA ASP A 41 -10.99 -82.17 8.71
C ASP A 41 -11.19 -82.35 10.24
N ALA A 42 -12.31 -82.86 10.75
CA ALA A 42 -12.83 -84.23 10.76
C ALA A 42 -12.49 -85.01 12.06
N ASN A 43 -13.52 -85.16 12.90
CA ASN A 43 -13.89 -86.28 13.79
C ASN A 43 -12.81 -87.04 14.60
N ASN A 44 -13.02 -87.14 15.93
CA ASN A 44 -13.63 -88.35 16.49
C ASN A 44 -14.03 -88.25 17.97
N ASN A 45 -15.12 -88.97 18.20
CA ASN A 45 -15.98 -89.16 19.35
C ASN A 45 -15.30 -89.87 20.55
N LEU A 46 -15.73 -89.57 21.78
CA LEU A 46 -15.92 -90.59 22.81
C LEU A 46 -16.95 -90.14 23.87
N ASP A 47 -18.12 -90.77 23.76
CA ASP A 47 -19.25 -90.78 24.69
C ASP A 47 -18.92 -91.34 26.08
N VAL A 48 -19.73 -90.96 27.07
CA VAL A 48 -20.48 -91.78 28.06
C VAL A 48 -20.97 -90.82 29.18
N ASN A 49 -22.22 -90.35 29.16
CA ASN A 49 -23.47 -90.94 29.69
C ASN A 49 -23.64 -90.90 31.23
N VAL A 50 -24.43 -89.90 31.68
CA VAL A 50 -25.57 -89.93 32.64
C VAL A 50 -25.38 -90.54 34.04
N ASN A 51 -25.52 -89.72 35.09
CA ASN A 51 -26.76 -89.71 35.90
C ASN A 51 -26.86 -88.60 36.98
N GLN A 52 -28.11 -88.20 37.21
CA GLN A 52 -28.68 -87.68 38.46
C GLN A 52 -28.45 -86.21 38.86
N LYS A 53 -29.39 -85.43 38.33
CA LYS A 53 -30.12 -84.36 39.02
C LYS A 53 -30.55 -84.81 40.43
N GLU A 54 -30.47 -83.86 41.37
CA GLU A 54 -31.22 -83.79 42.64
C GLU A 54 -30.51 -84.20 43.94
N ILE A 55 -29.59 -83.34 44.43
CA ILE A 55 -29.54 -82.99 45.86
C ILE A 55 -29.46 -81.46 45.95
N VAL A 56 -30.44 -80.91 46.65
CA VAL A 56 -30.84 -79.50 46.76
C VAL A 56 -30.15 -78.85 47.97
N LYS A 57 -29.68 -77.61 47.79
CA LYS A 57 -29.46 -76.57 48.82
C LYS A 57 -28.56 -76.92 50.02
N THR A 58 -27.24 -76.78 49.88
CA THR A 58 -26.34 -76.25 50.94
C THR A 58 -24.94 -76.01 50.36
N GLN A 59 -24.78 -75.01 49.46
CA GLN A 59 -23.44 -74.65 48.96
C GLN A 59 -23.34 -73.22 48.36
N GLU A 60 -24.21 -72.29 48.79
CA GLU A 60 -24.14 -70.87 48.38
C GLU A 60 -23.64 -69.92 49.48
N SER A 61 -23.49 -70.35 50.74
CA SER A 61 -23.02 -69.47 51.82
C SER A 61 -21.50 -69.42 52.01
N ASP A 62 -20.77 -70.48 51.63
CA ASP A 62 -19.37 -70.62 52.04
C ASP A 62 -18.37 -70.16 50.95
N ILE A 63 -18.84 -69.97 49.71
CA ILE A 63 -18.04 -69.41 48.61
C ILE A 63 -18.03 -67.86 48.67
N LYS A 64 -19.06 -67.24 49.28
CA LYS A 64 -19.16 -65.77 49.33
C LYS A 64 -18.15 -65.13 50.31
N ASN A 65 -17.90 -65.78 51.44
CA ASN A 65 -16.99 -65.26 52.47
C ASN A 65 -15.49 -65.49 52.17
N SER A 66 -15.15 -66.40 51.25
CA SER A 66 -13.76 -66.65 50.84
C SER A 66 -13.32 -65.83 49.62
N LEU A 67 -14.25 -65.30 48.81
CA LEU A 67 -13.94 -64.37 47.72
C LEU A 67 -13.78 -62.92 48.18
N GLU A 68 -14.56 -62.45 49.17
CA GLU A 68 -14.50 -61.03 49.58
C GLU A 68 -13.20 -60.67 50.32
N ALA A 69 -12.61 -61.60 51.08
CA ALA A 69 -11.37 -61.35 51.82
C ALA A 69 -10.08 -61.35 50.95
N ASN A 70 -10.08 -62.05 49.82
CA ASN A 70 -8.92 -62.11 48.91
C ASN A 70 -8.92 -60.96 47.89
N VAL A 71 -10.09 -60.45 47.49
CA VAL A 71 -10.19 -59.27 46.63
C VAL A 71 -9.73 -58.02 47.38
N GLU A 72 -10.04 -57.89 48.67
CA GLU A 72 -9.69 -56.69 49.45
C GLU A 72 -8.19 -56.57 49.75
N LYS A 73 -7.47 -57.69 49.92
CA LYS A 73 -6.01 -57.70 50.14
C LYS A 73 -5.20 -57.43 48.87
N GLN A 74 -5.62 -57.96 47.73
CA GLN A 74 -4.91 -57.80 46.46
C GLN A 74 -5.14 -56.40 45.85
N VAL A 75 -6.35 -55.85 46.01
CA VAL A 75 -6.66 -54.46 45.63
C VAL A 75 -5.89 -53.46 46.50
N SER A 76 -5.71 -53.74 47.81
CA SER A 76 -4.99 -52.85 48.71
C SER A 76 -3.47 -52.80 48.42
N SER A 77 -2.84 -53.93 48.09
CA SER A 77 -1.42 -53.96 47.70
C SER A 77 -1.15 -53.29 46.35
N ASP A 78 -2.03 -53.47 45.36
CA ASP A 78 -1.88 -52.87 44.04
C ASP A 78 -2.15 -51.36 44.10
N VAL A 79 -3.09 -50.90 44.93
CA VAL A 79 -3.33 -49.47 45.18
C VAL A 79 -2.16 -48.82 45.92
N GLN A 80 -1.51 -49.51 46.88
CA GLN A 80 -0.33 -48.98 47.58
C GLN A 80 0.88 -48.87 46.63
N GLN A 81 1.14 -49.89 45.80
CA GLN A 81 2.23 -49.90 44.83
C GLN A 81 2.04 -48.87 43.70
N THR A 82 0.78 -48.57 43.35
CA THR A 82 0.44 -47.52 42.39
C THR A 82 0.58 -46.13 43.02
N ARG A 83 0.21 -45.96 44.29
CA ARG A 83 0.42 -44.70 45.04
C ARG A 83 1.90 -44.39 45.25
N ASP A 84 2.75 -45.39 45.50
CA ASP A 84 4.19 -45.19 45.65
C ASP A 84 4.87 -44.83 44.32
N ARG A 85 4.42 -45.39 43.18
CA ARG A 85 4.85 -44.95 41.83
C ARG A 85 4.38 -43.53 41.48
N ILE A 86 3.15 -43.15 41.86
CA ILE A 86 2.62 -41.79 41.64
C ILE A 86 3.35 -40.77 42.52
N ASN A 87 3.73 -41.14 43.75
CA ASN A 87 4.45 -40.28 44.68
C ASN A 87 5.95 -40.14 44.35
N GLN A 88 6.57 -41.11 43.67
CA GLN A 88 7.95 -40.97 43.15
C GLN A 88 8.05 -40.22 41.82
N SER A 89 6.99 -40.20 40.99
CA SER A 89 6.96 -39.42 39.74
C SER A 89 6.58 -37.95 39.95
N SER A 90 6.03 -37.60 41.11
CA SER A 90 5.74 -36.21 41.50
C SER A 90 6.99 -35.51 42.05
N LYS A 91 8.15 -35.70 41.40
CA LYS A 91 9.26 -34.75 41.56
C LYS A 91 8.72 -33.40 41.09
N ASN A 92 8.64 -32.44 42.01
CA ASN A 92 8.40 -31.01 41.74
C ASN A 92 9.14 -30.56 40.47
N ILE A 93 8.48 -30.63 39.32
CA ILE A 93 8.96 -29.96 38.11
C ILE A 93 8.65 -28.49 38.38
N LYS A 94 9.62 -27.76 38.93
CA LYS A 94 9.60 -26.30 38.88
C LYS A 94 9.54 -25.94 37.40
N GLN A 95 8.34 -25.68 36.88
CA GLN A 95 8.19 -25.13 35.54
C GLN A 95 8.91 -23.79 35.56
N ALA A 96 10.03 -23.69 34.84
CA ALA A 96 10.81 -22.48 34.79
C ALA A 96 9.91 -21.33 34.31
N SER A 97 9.81 -20.27 35.12
CA SER A 97 9.01 -19.10 34.77
C SER A 97 9.62 -18.46 33.51
N LYS A 98 8.83 -18.44 32.43
CA LYS A 98 9.21 -17.82 31.16
C LYS A 98 9.41 -16.32 31.35
N THR A 99 10.33 -15.75 30.60
CA THR A 99 10.64 -14.33 30.66
C THR A 99 9.59 -13.52 29.88
N PRO A 100 8.99 -12.47 30.47
CA PRO A 100 8.10 -11.56 29.76
C PRO A 100 8.80 -10.85 28.60
N VAL A 101 8.03 -10.47 27.59
CA VAL A 101 8.53 -9.73 26.43
C VAL A 101 7.62 -8.55 26.11
N THR A 102 8.15 -7.59 25.35
CA THR A 102 7.42 -6.46 24.76
C THR A 102 7.76 -6.34 23.27
N TYR A 103 7.27 -5.31 22.59
CA TYR A 103 7.75 -4.94 21.25
C TYR A 103 8.50 -3.61 21.25
N SER A 104 9.48 -3.49 20.34
CA SER A 104 10.01 -2.21 19.86
C SER A 104 9.64 -2.07 18.39
N ILE A 105 9.01 -0.96 18.04
CA ILE A 105 8.47 -0.71 16.69
C ILE A 105 9.04 0.60 16.18
N ILE A 106 9.62 0.59 14.98
CA ILE A 106 10.23 1.76 14.34
C ILE A 106 9.54 1.96 12.99
N VAL A 107 8.68 2.97 12.88
CA VAL A 107 8.04 3.34 11.62
C VAL A 107 9.07 4.04 10.72
N ARG A 108 9.29 3.50 9.52
CA ARG A 108 10.24 4.02 8.53
C ARG A 108 9.56 4.82 7.44
N ASN A 109 8.35 4.40 7.06
CA ASN A 109 7.50 5.08 6.10
C ASN A 109 6.04 4.83 6.44
N ASN A 110 5.19 5.83 6.25
CA ASN A 110 3.76 5.79 6.56
C ASN A 110 2.93 6.38 5.42
N LEU A 111 3.38 6.17 4.18
CA LEU A 111 2.62 6.53 2.99
C LEU A 111 1.73 5.36 2.55
N VAL A 112 0.54 5.70 2.05
CA VAL A 112 -0.41 4.75 1.46
C VAL A 112 0.26 3.86 0.41
N ASP A 113 -0.07 2.56 0.45
CA ASP A 113 0.56 1.49 -0.34
C ASP A 113 2.10 1.38 -0.20
N ASN A 114 2.70 1.99 0.82
CA ASN A 114 4.15 1.95 1.04
C ASN A 114 4.51 2.10 2.53
N THR A 115 3.71 1.54 3.43
CA THR A 115 3.99 1.61 4.86
C THR A 115 5.10 0.62 5.20
N THR A 116 6.17 1.10 5.83
CA THR A 116 7.32 0.27 6.22
C THR A 116 7.66 0.51 7.67
N PHE A 117 7.85 -0.56 8.44
CA PHE A 117 8.27 -0.49 9.84
C PHE A 117 9.17 -1.67 10.21
N ASP A 118 10.02 -1.47 11.20
CA ASP A 118 10.79 -2.53 11.85
C ASP A 118 10.08 -2.93 13.14
N VAL A 119 10.03 -4.23 13.45
CA VAL A 119 9.51 -4.77 14.71
C VAL A 119 10.54 -5.70 15.34
N ALA A 120 10.73 -5.59 16.65
CA ALA A 120 11.54 -6.50 17.46
C ALA A 120 10.75 -7.00 18.66
N VAL A 121 10.91 -8.28 19.00
CA VAL A 121 10.51 -8.81 20.31
C VAL A 121 11.61 -8.45 21.30
N ILE A 122 11.25 -7.77 22.39
CA ILE A 122 12.20 -7.28 23.39
C ILE A 122 12.08 -8.11 24.64
N ASN A 123 13.19 -8.62 25.15
CA ASN A 123 13.24 -9.21 26.48
C ASN A 123 12.99 -8.13 27.53
N ALA A 124 11.88 -8.22 28.26
CA ALA A 124 11.44 -7.16 29.18
C ALA A 124 12.36 -6.99 30.41
N LYS A 125 13.23 -7.97 30.70
CA LYS A 125 14.14 -7.90 31.86
C LYS A 125 15.41 -7.09 31.59
N ASN A 126 15.90 -7.10 30.36
CA ASN A 126 17.19 -6.50 30.01
C ASN A 126 17.11 -5.60 28.76
N SER A 127 15.91 -5.39 28.21
CA SER A 127 15.65 -4.54 27.05
C SER A 127 16.39 -4.93 25.77
N THR A 128 16.85 -6.19 25.65
CA THR A 128 17.56 -6.65 24.45
C THR A 128 16.61 -7.24 23.41
N PRO A 129 16.81 -6.96 22.10
CA PRO A 129 16.09 -7.64 21.02
C PRO A 129 16.36 -9.15 21.00
N ILE A 130 15.34 -9.92 20.64
CA ILE A 130 15.41 -11.39 20.53
C ILE A 130 15.44 -11.79 19.06
N ALA A 131 16.51 -12.47 18.64
CA ALA A 131 16.67 -13.01 17.29
C ALA A 131 15.86 -14.29 17.08
N GLY A 132 15.44 -14.55 15.83
CA GLY A 132 14.74 -15.78 15.46
C GLY A 132 13.29 -15.89 15.95
N SER A 133 12.70 -14.82 16.49
CA SER A 133 11.31 -14.79 16.94
C SER A 133 10.35 -14.81 15.76
N ASN A 134 9.50 -15.84 15.70
CA ASN A 134 8.44 -15.95 14.69
C ASN A 134 7.24 -15.07 15.08
N LEU A 135 6.83 -14.19 14.17
CA LEU A 135 5.76 -13.22 14.37
C LEU A 135 4.64 -13.45 13.35
N LYS A 136 3.41 -13.23 13.78
CA LYS A 136 2.24 -13.09 12.90
C LYS A 136 1.71 -11.68 13.00
N ILE A 137 1.53 -11.00 11.88
CA ILE A 137 0.99 -9.65 11.80
C ILE A 137 -0.32 -9.72 11.02
N LYS A 138 -1.44 -9.46 11.69
CA LYS A 138 -2.75 -9.34 11.04
C LYS A 138 -2.97 -7.88 10.62
N LEU A 139 -3.24 -7.67 9.35
CA LEU A 139 -3.54 -6.36 8.76
C LEU A 139 -5.02 -5.99 8.90
N PRO A 140 -5.40 -4.72 8.65
CA PRO A 140 -6.80 -4.27 8.73
C PRO A 140 -7.75 -5.04 7.81
N ASP A 141 -7.28 -5.49 6.64
CA ASP A 141 -8.03 -6.31 5.69
C ASP A 141 -8.14 -7.80 6.11
N SER A 142 -7.70 -8.13 7.33
CA SER A 142 -7.60 -9.47 7.90
C SER A 142 -6.59 -10.42 7.26
N SER A 143 -5.80 -9.97 6.28
CA SER A 143 -4.65 -10.75 5.81
C SER A 143 -3.60 -10.91 6.92
N VAL A 144 -2.84 -12.00 6.87
CA VAL A 144 -1.84 -12.32 7.90
C VAL A 144 -0.47 -12.50 7.24
N ILE A 145 0.51 -11.75 7.73
CA ILE A 145 1.91 -11.87 7.33
C ILE A 145 2.64 -12.63 8.42
N SER A 146 3.35 -13.70 8.04
CA SER A 146 4.29 -14.39 8.94
C SER A 146 5.70 -13.92 8.65
N THR A 147 6.44 -13.53 9.68
CA THR A 147 7.85 -13.11 9.57
C THR A 147 8.67 -13.62 10.73
N ARG A 148 10.00 -13.43 10.68
CA ARG A 148 10.93 -13.80 11.73
C ARG A 148 11.95 -12.70 11.97
N THR A 149 12.26 -12.41 13.23
CA THR A 149 13.35 -11.47 13.54
C THR A 149 14.70 -12.04 13.09
N ASN A 150 15.54 -11.18 12.53
CA ASN A 150 16.87 -11.53 12.02
C ASN A 150 17.90 -11.70 13.17
N SER A 151 19.18 -11.84 12.83
CA SER A 151 20.28 -11.97 13.80
C SER A 151 20.46 -10.75 14.71
N THR A 152 19.97 -9.57 14.32
CA THR A 152 19.98 -8.36 15.16
C THR A 152 18.71 -8.23 16.00
N GLY A 153 17.77 -9.18 15.90
CA GLY A 153 16.52 -9.19 16.66
C GLY A 153 15.40 -8.32 16.07
N TYR A 154 15.53 -7.84 14.82
CA TYR A 154 14.52 -7.04 14.14
C TYR A 154 13.99 -7.73 12.88
N SER A 155 12.74 -7.45 12.53
CA SER A 155 12.15 -7.78 11.24
C SER A 155 11.65 -6.51 10.58
N ARG A 156 12.07 -6.24 9.34
CA ARG A 156 11.51 -5.15 8.52
C ARG A 156 10.33 -5.66 7.72
N LEU A 157 9.20 -4.95 7.77
CA LEU A 157 8.01 -5.25 6.97
C LEU A 157 7.64 -4.05 6.13
N SER A 158 7.27 -4.32 4.88
CA SER A 158 6.62 -3.35 3.99
C SER A 158 5.24 -3.88 3.65
N VAL A 159 4.21 -3.06 3.88
CA VAL A 159 2.80 -3.44 3.76
C VAL A 159 2.01 -2.34 3.06
N ASN A 160 1.00 -2.75 2.30
CA ASN A 160 0.09 -1.83 1.64
C ASN A 160 -1.08 -1.55 2.58
N LEU A 161 -1.14 -0.32 3.10
CA LEU A 161 -2.23 0.13 3.97
C LEU A 161 -2.95 1.30 3.32
N PRO A 162 -4.29 1.39 3.46
CA PRO A 162 -5.04 2.56 3.04
C PRO A 162 -4.67 3.78 3.88
N SER A 163 -4.93 4.98 3.36
CA SER A 163 -4.75 6.22 4.12
C SER A 163 -5.71 6.29 5.31
N GLY A 164 -5.26 6.86 6.43
CA GLY A 164 -5.99 6.98 7.69
C GLY A 164 -5.41 6.11 8.79
N ASN A 165 -6.17 5.93 9.87
CA ASN A 165 -5.77 5.11 11.00
C ASN A 165 -5.97 3.63 10.69
N ASN A 166 -4.90 2.85 10.85
CA ASN A 166 -4.85 1.43 10.61
C ASN A 166 -4.40 0.71 11.87
N THR A 167 -5.13 -0.31 12.30
CA THR A 167 -4.74 -1.16 13.44
C THR A 167 -4.21 -2.48 12.94
N LEU A 168 -2.97 -2.80 13.30
CA LEU A 168 -2.30 -4.05 12.99
C LEU A 168 -2.12 -4.84 14.28
N LYS A 169 -2.48 -6.12 14.28
CA LYS A 169 -2.25 -6.99 15.43
C LYS A 169 -0.96 -7.77 15.25
N ILE A 170 -0.02 -7.63 16.19
CA ILE A 170 1.27 -8.32 16.18
C ILE A 170 1.27 -9.39 17.27
N ASP A 171 1.33 -10.65 16.85
CA ASP A 171 1.30 -11.83 17.69
C ASP A 171 2.64 -12.57 17.70
N TYR A 172 3.21 -12.73 18.89
CA TYR A 172 4.33 -13.61 19.19
C TYR A 172 3.82 -14.75 20.05
N ALA A 173 3.92 -15.98 19.55
CA ALA A 173 3.40 -17.16 20.25
C ALA A 173 4.20 -17.56 21.50
N GLY A 174 5.37 -16.94 21.74
CA GLY A 174 6.28 -17.36 22.79
C GLY A 174 7.12 -18.58 22.37
N ASN A 175 8.01 -19.01 23.26
CA ASN A 175 8.78 -20.24 23.11
C ASN A 175 9.08 -20.86 24.49
N ALA A 176 10.03 -21.78 24.59
CA ALA A 176 10.41 -22.40 25.87
C ALA A 176 10.94 -21.39 26.91
N THR A 177 11.55 -20.29 26.45
CA THR A 177 12.20 -19.28 27.29
C THR A 177 11.34 -18.04 27.53
N TYR A 178 10.55 -17.63 26.53
CA TYR A 178 9.83 -16.36 26.51
C TYR A 178 8.32 -16.55 26.44
N ASN A 179 7.57 -15.70 27.14
CA ASN A 179 6.11 -15.67 27.09
C ASN A 179 5.60 -15.27 25.71
N SER A 180 4.36 -15.65 25.41
CA SER A 180 3.61 -15.07 24.29
C SER A 180 3.29 -13.60 24.57
N TYR A 181 3.11 -12.83 23.51
CA TYR A 181 2.72 -11.43 23.61
C TYR A 181 1.98 -10.98 22.35
N SER A 182 0.86 -10.27 22.55
CA SER A 182 0.03 -9.69 21.50
C SER A 182 0.00 -8.18 21.69
N TYR A 183 0.04 -7.43 20.60
CA TYR A 183 0.02 -5.97 20.62
C TYR A 183 -0.72 -5.41 19.42
N ASP A 184 -1.60 -4.43 19.67
CA ASP A 184 -2.29 -3.69 18.62
C ASP A 184 -1.51 -2.41 18.31
N LEU A 185 -0.84 -2.42 17.16
CA LEU A 185 -0.14 -1.27 16.62
C LEU A 185 -1.10 -0.41 15.81
N VAL A 186 -1.33 0.84 16.25
CA VAL A 186 -2.08 1.84 15.49
C VAL A 186 -1.10 2.69 14.68
N LEU A 187 -1.28 2.74 13.36
CA LEU A 187 -0.51 3.57 12.44
C LEU A 187 -1.43 4.54 11.72
N GLU A 188 -1.08 5.83 11.74
CA GLU A 188 -1.66 6.81 10.82
C GLU A 188 -0.88 6.79 9.50
N VAL A 189 -1.59 6.54 8.40
CA VAL A 189 -1.04 6.43 7.05
C VAL A 189 -1.50 7.61 6.21
N PHE A 190 -0.57 8.28 5.55
CA PHE A 190 -0.81 9.51 4.82
C PHE A 190 -0.82 9.29 3.31
N LYS A 191 -1.59 10.14 2.62
CA LYS A 191 -1.43 10.32 1.17
C LYS A 191 -0.15 11.11 0.89
N SER A 192 0.43 10.88 -0.28
CA SER A 192 1.61 11.60 -0.73
C SER A 192 1.24 13.00 -1.23
N ASN A 193 2.09 13.99 -0.97
CA ASN A 193 1.95 15.32 -1.56
C ASN A 193 2.31 15.28 -3.06
N VAL A 194 1.88 16.31 -3.78
CA VAL A 194 2.06 16.39 -5.23
C VAL A 194 2.79 17.68 -5.60
N ASN A 195 3.81 17.54 -6.44
CA ASN A 195 4.45 18.65 -7.14
C ASN A 195 3.71 18.87 -8.45
N MET A 196 3.01 20.00 -8.57
CA MET A 196 2.35 20.44 -9.79
C MET A 196 3.07 21.67 -10.34
N SER A 197 3.42 21.63 -11.62
CA SER A 197 3.98 22.77 -12.35
C SER A 197 3.26 22.99 -13.67
N VAL A 198 3.31 24.22 -14.17
CA VAL A 198 2.78 24.60 -15.48
C VAL A 198 3.85 25.35 -16.27
N ASP A 199 4.02 24.97 -17.53
CA ASP A 199 4.92 25.61 -18.48
C ASP A 199 4.12 26.18 -19.66
N ILE A 200 4.48 27.37 -20.10
CA ILE A 200 3.94 27.98 -21.33
C ILE A 200 4.83 27.51 -22.48
N VAL A 201 4.27 26.65 -23.34
CA VAL A 201 5.01 26.06 -24.47
C VAL A 201 5.01 26.98 -25.68
N LYS A 202 3.89 27.67 -25.93
CA LYS A 202 3.73 28.60 -27.05
C LYS A 202 2.68 29.65 -26.72
N GLN A 203 2.86 30.87 -27.24
CA GLN A 203 1.92 31.97 -27.10
C GLN A 203 1.91 32.80 -28.39
N ASP A 204 0.77 32.80 -29.07
CA ASP A 204 0.54 33.48 -30.35
C ASP A 204 -0.72 34.36 -30.29
N ILE A 205 -1.02 35.06 -31.38
CA ILE A 205 -2.28 35.78 -31.53
C ILE A 205 -3.45 34.78 -31.43
N GLY A 206 -4.33 35.03 -30.48
CA GLY A 206 -5.54 34.25 -30.24
C GLY A 206 -5.33 32.87 -29.63
N ASN A 207 -4.08 32.41 -29.41
CA ASN A 207 -3.82 31.03 -28.98
C ASN A 207 -2.63 30.93 -28.02
N ALA A 208 -2.70 29.99 -27.08
CA ALA A 208 -1.57 29.58 -26.25
C ALA A 208 -1.58 28.08 -26.01
N ASN A 209 -0.40 27.50 -25.81
CA ASN A 209 -0.23 26.11 -25.45
C ASN A 209 0.43 26.03 -24.08
N ILE A 210 -0.17 25.27 -23.17
CA ILE A 210 0.39 25.01 -21.85
C ILE A 210 0.67 23.51 -21.66
N SER A 211 1.67 23.21 -20.84
CA SER A 211 1.99 21.86 -20.38
C SER A 211 1.95 21.85 -18.86
N VAL A 212 1.08 21.03 -18.29
CA VAL A 212 1.02 20.75 -16.85
C VAL A 212 1.82 19.50 -16.55
N ASN A 213 2.65 19.50 -15.51
CA ASN A 213 3.41 18.35 -15.06
C ASN A 213 3.05 18.02 -13.61
N LEU A 214 2.75 16.75 -13.34
CA LEU A 214 2.27 16.24 -12.07
C LEU A 214 3.15 15.09 -11.58
N ARG A 215 3.78 15.28 -10.41
CA ARG A 215 4.69 14.29 -9.82
C ARG A 215 4.42 14.08 -8.34
N ASP A 216 4.59 12.85 -7.90
CA ASP A 216 4.61 12.51 -6.48
C ASP A 216 5.79 13.23 -5.80
N ALA A 217 5.53 13.97 -4.73
CA ALA A 217 6.55 14.82 -4.11
C ALA A 217 7.62 14.03 -3.35
N ASN A 218 7.32 12.80 -2.92
CA ASN A 218 8.23 11.96 -2.14
C ASN A 218 9.13 11.10 -3.03
N THR A 219 8.56 10.53 -4.09
CA THR A 219 9.24 9.58 -4.99
C THR A 219 9.69 10.22 -6.30
N LEU A 220 9.19 11.41 -6.63
CA LEU A 220 9.39 12.13 -7.90
C LEU A 220 8.83 11.40 -9.13
N ASN A 221 8.11 10.31 -8.92
CA ASN A 221 7.47 9.55 -9.98
C ASN A 221 6.34 10.36 -10.64
N ALA A 222 6.16 10.12 -11.94
CA ALA A 222 5.07 10.69 -12.71
C ALA A 222 3.72 10.19 -12.19
N ILE A 223 2.74 11.10 -12.07
CA ILE A 223 1.36 10.75 -11.76
C ILE A 223 0.58 10.70 -13.07
N ALA A 224 0.45 9.50 -13.64
CA ALA A 224 -0.22 9.27 -14.91
C ALA A 224 -1.74 9.12 -14.79
N ASN A 225 -2.47 9.37 -15.88
CA ASN A 225 -3.92 9.22 -16.00
C ASN A 225 -4.71 9.99 -14.91
N ALA A 226 -4.14 11.09 -14.40
CA ALA A 226 -4.77 11.95 -13.41
C ALA A 226 -5.59 13.03 -14.10
N ASP A 227 -6.81 13.26 -13.61
CA ASP A 227 -7.67 14.32 -14.11
C ASP A 227 -7.20 15.69 -13.59
N ILE A 228 -6.84 16.56 -14.53
CA ILE A 228 -6.45 17.95 -14.31
C ILE A 228 -7.59 18.85 -14.77
N ASN A 229 -8.11 19.65 -13.85
CA ASN A 229 -9.16 20.63 -14.15
C ASN A 229 -8.52 21.99 -14.40
N ILE A 230 -8.97 22.68 -15.44
CA ILE A 230 -8.42 23.96 -15.88
C ILE A 230 -9.58 24.93 -16.00
N LYS A 231 -9.48 26.09 -15.36
CA LYS A 231 -10.49 27.15 -15.40
C LYS A 231 -9.85 28.45 -15.87
N LEU A 232 -10.43 29.03 -16.93
CA LEU A 232 -10.00 30.30 -17.50
C LEU A 232 -10.73 31.48 -16.84
N SER A 233 -10.13 32.66 -16.91
CA SER A 233 -10.74 33.91 -16.43
C SER A 233 -12.04 34.28 -17.15
N ASP A 234 -12.24 33.81 -18.38
CA ASP A 234 -13.49 34.00 -19.14
C ASP A 234 -14.63 33.03 -18.73
N GLY A 235 -14.38 32.17 -17.75
CA GLY A 235 -15.35 31.21 -17.20
C GLY A 235 -15.33 29.83 -17.84
N ARG A 236 -14.65 29.64 -18.99
CA ARG A 236 -14.52 28.30 -19.59
C ARG A 236 -13.72 27.36 -18.69
N SER A 237 -14.10 26.08 -18.72
CA SER A 237 -13.45 25.03 -17.93
C SER A 237 -13.22 23.77 -18.76
N PHE A 238 -12.13 23.07 -18.48
CA PHE A 238 -11.70 21.85 -19.18
C PHE A 238 -11.21 20.82 -18.16
N THR A 239 -11.33 19.54 -18.50
CA THR A 239 -10.66 18.45 -17.78
C THR A 239 -9.82 17.67 -18.78
N ILE A 240 -8.54 17.51 -18.48
CA ILE A 240 -7.59 16.75 -19.31
C ILE A 240 -6.86 15.74 -18.43
N LYS A 241 -6.37 14.65 -19.03
CA LYS A 241 -5.60 13.65 -18.31
C LYS A 241 -4.10 13.81 -18.50
N THR A 242 -3.33 13.51 -17.46
CA THR A 242 -1.89 13.33 -17.61
C THR A 242 -1.57 12.05 -18.39
N ASP A 243 -0.52 12.12 -19.22
CA ASP A 243 0.07 10.99 -19.92
C ASP A 243 0.88 10.09 -18.98
N ARG A 244 1.52 9.06 -19.52
CA ARG A 244 2.41 8.14 -18.76
C ARG A 244 3.58 8.83 -18.06
N ASN A 245 3.97 10.03 -18.51
CA ASN A 245 5.07 10.83 -17.96
C ASN A 245 4.58 11.88 -16.96
N GLY A 246 3.27 11.87 -16.63
CA GLY A 246 2.67 12.83 -15.71
C GLY A 246 2.42 14.19 -16.34
N LYS A 247 2.44 14.30 -17.68
CA LYS A 247 2.25 15.55 -18.41
C LYS A 247 0.88 15.63 -19.05
N ALA A 248 0.25 16.79 -18.98
CA ALA A 248 -0.98 17.08 -19.70
C ALA A 248 -0.78 18.33 -20.56
N PHE A 249 -1.05 18.21 -21.86
CA PHE A 249 -0.89 19.31 -22.82
C PHE A 249 -2.26 19.86 -23.21
N LEU A 250 -2.38 21.18 -23.27
CA LEU A 250 -3.60 21.84 -23.69
C LEU A 250 -3.30 23.02 -24.61
N ALA A 251 -3.97 23.02 -25.77
CA ALA A 251 -4.09 24.17 -26.64
C ALA A 251 -5.32 24.99 -26.25
N LEU A 252 -5.14 26.28 -26.06
CA LEU A 252 -6.15 27.23 -25.60
C LEU A 252 -6.34 28.31 -26.66
N GLY A 253 -7.55 28.43 -27.20
CA GLY A 253 -7.96 29.66 -27.89
C GLY A 253 -8.33 30.71 -26.86
N LEU A 254 -7.73 31.91 -26.92
CA LEU A 254 -7.80 32.94 -25.89
C LEU A 254 -8.09 34.33 -26.50
N ASN A 255 -8.77 35.17 -25.73
CA ASN A 255 -9.04 36.56 -26.13
C ASN A 255 -7.76 37.40 -25.99
N ALA A 256 -7.66 38.47 -26.76
CA ALA A 256 -6.58 39.44 -26.62
C ALA A 256 -6.57 40.06 -25.22
N GLY A 257 -5.36 40.33 -24.70
CA GLY A 257 -5.12 40.84 -23.35
C GLY A 257 -4.65 39.76 -22.36
N ASP A 258 -4.75 40.08 -21.07
CA ASP A 258 -4.37 39.19 -19.98
C ASP A 258 -5.42 38.09 -19.76
N ASN A 259 -4.95 36.86 -19.69
CA ASN A 259 -5.75 35.67 -19.44
C ASN A 259 -5.16 34.94 -18.23
N TYR A 260 -6.00 34.69 -17.21
CA TYR A 260 -5.60 33.91 -16.05
C TYR A 260 -6.08 32.47 -16.18
N VAL A 261 -5.20 31.52 -15.88
CA VAL A 261 -5.48 30.08 -15.94
C VAL A 261 -5.26 29.48 -14.56
N ASN A 262 -6.34 28.98 -13.95
CA ASN A 262 -6.29 28.20 -12.71
C ASN A 262 -6.30 26.71 -13.04
N ILE A 263 -5.42 25.94 -12.40
CA ILE A 263 -5.20 24.53 -12.69
C ILE A 263 -5.27 23.75 -11.38
N THR A 264 -6.13 22.74 -11.32
CA THR A 264 -6.32 21.93 -10.12
C THR A 264 -6.27 20.44 -10.41
N PHE A 265 -5.70 19.70 -9.46
CA PHE A 265 -5.79 18.25 -9.31
C PHE A 265 -6.48 18.00 -7.98
N ASN A 266 -7.63 17.35 -8.01
CA ASN A 266 -8.46 17.17 -6.81
C ASN A 266 -7.91 16.09 -5.85
N GLY A 267 -6.76 15.50 -6.15
CA GLY A 267 -6.22 14.37 -5.42
C GLY A 267 -6.82 13.05 -5.91
N ASN A 268 -6.32 11.95 -5.36
CA ASN A 268 -6.89 10.62 -5.53
C ASN A 268 -6.73 9.81 -4.24
N TYR A 269 -6.89 8.49 -4.30
CA TYR A 269 -6.74 7.64 -3.11
C TYR A 269 -5.30 7.66 -2.56
N LYS A 270 -4.29 7.90 -3.42
CA LYS A 270 -2.86 7.87 -3.08
C LYS A 270 -2.25 9.25 -2.82
N HIS A 271 -2.77 10.28 -3.47
CA HIS A 271 -2.17 11.60 -3.50
C HIS A 271 -3.12 12.68 -3.02
N ASN A 272 -2.58 13.67 -2.33
CA ASN A 272 -3.30 14.87 -1.92
C ASN A 272 -3.63 15.77 -3.12
N PRO A 273 -4.67 16.62 -3.01
CA PRO A 273 -4.95 17.64 -4.01
C PRO A 273 -3.79 18.63 -4.16
N ALA A 274 -3.66 19.20 -5.35
CA ALA A 274 -2.70 20.26 -5.66
C ALA A 274 -3.32 21.25 -6.64
N ASN A 275 -2.83 22.48 -6.63
CA ASN A 275 -3.24 23.52 -7.55
C ASN A 275 -2.06 24.41 -7.94
N THR A 276 -2.17 25.04 -9.09
CA THR A 276 -1.25 26.06 -9.58
C THR A 276 -2.00 27.02 -10.50
N SER A 277 -1.34 28.08 -10.94
CA SER A 277 -1.90 29.00 -11.91
C SER A 277 -0.82 29.66 -12.75
N THR A 278 -1.24 30.21 -13.89
CA THR A 278 -0.37 31.01 -14.75
C THR A 278 -1.15 32.14 -15.41
N ASN A 279 -0.43 33.20 -15.76
CA ASN A 279 -0.92 34.29 -16.60
C ASN A 279 -0.43 34.11 -18.03
N LEU A 280 -1.26 34.45 -18.99
CA LEU A 280 -0.97 34.44 -20.43
C LEU A 280 -1.35 35.80 -21.01
N TYR A 281 -0.49 36.40 -21.82
CA TYR A 281 -0.78 37.67 -22.49
C TYR A 281 -0.94 37.48 -24.00
N ILE A 282 -2.17 37.58 -24.51
CA ILE A 282 -2.40 37.44 -25.94
C ILE A 282 -2.32 38.82 -26.60
N PRO A 283 -1.36 39.07 -27.50
CA PRO A 283 -1.26 40.36 -28.16
C PRO A 283 -2.52 40.67 -28.96
N THR A 284 -2.98 41.92 -28.88
CA THR A 284 -4.01 42.41 -29.80
C THR A 284 -3.42 42.46 -31.21
N PRO A 285 -4.06 41.84 -32.22
CA PRO A 285 -3.56 41.92 -33.59
C PRO A 285 -3.50 43.39 -34.05
N LYS A 286 -2.33 43.84 -34.50
CA LYS A 286 -2.21 45.15 -35.16
C LYS A 286 -2.98 45.09 -36.48
N ARG A 287 -3.91 46.02 -36.69
CA ARG A 287 -4.60 46.15 -37.96
C ARG A 287 -3.67 46.76 -38.99
N ILE A 288 -3.55 46.13 -40.15
CA ILE A 288 -2.88 46.71 -41.30
C ILE A 288 -3.82 47.76 -41.89
N VAL A 289 -3.29 48.94 -42.21
CA VAL A 289 -4.05 50.07 -42.73
C VAL A 289 -3.60 50.38 -44.15
N ASN A 290 -4.55 50.43 -45.08
CA ASN A 290 -4.35 51.01 -46.40
C ASN A 290 -4.64 52.50 -46.36
N TYR A 291 -3.85 53.30 -47.05
CA TYR A 291 -4.09 54.73 -47.20
C TYR A 291 -4.08 55.12 -48.67
N ASN A 292 -4.99 56.02 -49.03
CA ASN A 292 -4.98 56.71 -50.31
C ASN A 292 -4.88 58.22 -50.04
N VAL A 293 -3.96 58.89 -50.74
CA VAL A 293 -3.73 60.33 -50.62
C VAL A 293 -4.08 60.98 -51.95
N THR A 294 -4.97 61.97 -51.89
CA THR A 294 -5.35 62.79 -53.03
C THR A 294 -4.89 64.22 -52.78
N LEU A 295 -4.21 64.82 -53.77
CA LEU A 295 -3.92 66.24 -53.80
C LEU A 295 -5.13 66.98 -54.38
N ASN A 296 -5.74 67.85 -53.58
CA ASN A 296 -6.93 68.61 -53.99
C ASN A 296 -6.55 69.97 -54.56
N SER A 297 -5.57 70.65 -53.95
CA SER A 297 -5.07 71.94 -54.41
C SER A 297 -3.60 72.12 -54.02
N LEU A 298 -2.85 72.83 -54.87
CA LEU A 298 -1.44 73.14 -54.66
C LEU A 298 -1.18 74.62 -54.94
N TYR A 299 -1.43 75.46 -53.93
CA TYR A 299 -1.09 76.88 -53.95
C TYR A 299 -0.08 77.20 -52.86
N VAL A 300 0.74 78.22 -53.10
CA VAL A 300 1.65 78.77 -52.09
C VAL A 300 0.84 79.25 -50.90
N GLY A 301 1.15 78.72 -49.71
CA GLY A 301 0.43 79.02 -48.47
C GLY A 301 -0.95 78.36 -48.34
N ASN A 302 -1.42 77.62 -49.35
CA ASN A 302 -2.72 76.92 -49.30
C ASN A 302 -2.68 75.61 -50.11
N THR A 303 -2.16 74.55 -49.49
CA THR A 303 -2.17 73.20 -50.03
C THR A 303 -3.24 72.38 -49.30
N SER A 304 -4.10 71.69 -50.05
CA SER A 304 -5.12 70.81 -49.51
C SER A 304 -4.92 69.38 -50.00
N ILE A 305 -4.91 68.44 -49.07
CA ILE A 305 -4.85 67.00 -49.34
C ILE A 305 -6.03 66.30 -48.65
N SER A 306 -6.50 65.21 -49.25
CA SER A 306 -7.44 64.28 -48.62
C SER A 306 -6.76 62.94 -48.40
N ILE A 307 -6.89 62.41 -47.18
CA ILE A 307 -6.38 61.08 -46.83
C ILE A 307 -7.56 60.20 -46.47
N ARG A 308 -7.66 59.05 -47.16
CA ARG A 308 -8.64 58.01 -46.83
C ARG A 308 -7.90 56.80 -46.28
N LEU A 309 -8.11 56.52 -44.99
CA LEU A 309 -7.64 55.30 -44.35
C LEU A 309 -8.70 54.21 -44.43
N THR A 310 -8.29 53.00 -44.78
CA THR A 310 -9.15 51.82 -44.82
C THR A 310 -8.47 50.64 -44.13
N ASP A 311 -9.26 49.82 -43.44
CA ASP A 311 -8.79 48.53 -42.92
C ASP A 311 -8.38 47.64 -44.10
N TYR A 312 -7.16 47.12 -44.07
CA TYR A 312 -6.62 46.31 -45.17
C TYR A 312 -7.48 45.08 -45.47
N ASN A 313 -8.04 44.44 -44.44
CA ASN A 313 -8.72 43.15 -44.59
C ASN A 313 -10.15 43.26 -45.11
N ASN A 314 -10.85 44.37 -44.80
CA ASN A 314 -12.27 44.51 -45.13
C ASN A 314 -12.63 45.81 -45.86
N SER A 315 -11.64 46.64 -46.20
CA SER A 315 -11.79 47.91 -46.91
C SER A 315 -12.72 48.93 -46.22
N LYS A 316 -13.13 48.71 -44.96
CA LYS A 316 -13.94 49.68 -44.22
C LYS A 316 -13.10 50.91 -43.90
N ILE A 317 -13.72 52.08 -44.04
CA ILE A 317 -13.11 53.36 -43.68
C ILE A 317 -12.81 53.35 -42.18
N LEU A 318 -11.66 53.91 -41.78
CA LEU A 318 -11.26 54.10 -40.39
C LEU A 318 -11.50 55.57 -39.99
N PRO A 319 -12.74 55.96 -39.61
CA PRO A 319 -13.07 57.34 -39.30
C PRO A 319 -12.34 57.81 -38.03
N ASN A 320 -12.11 59.12 -37.93
CA ASN A 320 -11.54 59.78 -36.74
C ASN A 320 -10.19 59.23 -36.28
N THR A 321 -9.42 58.61 -37.18
CA THR A 321 -8.07 58.14 -36.88
C THR A 321 -7.13 59.34 -36.84
N PRO A 322 -6.42 59.60 -35.73
CA PRO A 322 -5.48 60.70 -35.65
C PRO A 322 -4.31 60.49 -36.61
N LEU A 323 -3.93 61.54 -37.32
CA LEU A 323 -2.80 61.56 -38.25
C LEU A 323 -1.76 62.56 -37.77
N THR A 324 -0.50 62.15 -37.81
CA THR A 324 0.63 63.05 -37.59
C THR A 324 1.34 63.26 -38.90
N PHE A 325 1.46 64.52 -39.32
CA PHE A 325 2.14 64.91 -40.54
C PHE A 325 3.56 65.37 -40.20
N LYS A 326 4.51 64.97 -41.03
CA LYS A 326 5.85 65.56 -41.04
C LYS A 326 6.08 66.14 -42.42
N VAL A 327 6.15 67.46 -42.49
CA VAL A 327 6.55 68.17 -43.71
C VAL A 327 8.08 68.15 -43.76
N ALA A 328 8.64 67.84 -44.92
CA ALA A 328 10.09 68.00 -45.12
C ALA A 328 10.45 69.47 -44.84
N ASP A 329 11.53 69.69 -44.09
CA ASP A 329 12.10 71.01 -43.75
C ASP A 329 11.32 71.91 -42.76
N GLY A 330 10.41 71.32 -41.98
CA GLY A 330 10.19 71.77 -40.59
C GLY A 330 9.42 73.07 -40.35
N LYS A 331 8.49 73.45 -41.22
CA LYS A 331 7.47 74.46 -40.88
C LYS A 331 6.07 73.88 -41.07
N THR A 332 5.50 73.39 -39.97
CA THR A 332 4.05 73.16 -39.81
C THR A 332 3.35 74.47 -39.54
#